data_AF-A0A524AP57-F1
#
_entry.id   AF-A0A524AP57-F1
#
_cell.length_a   1.000
_cell.length_b   1.000
_cell.length_c   1.000
_cell.angle_alpha   90.00
_cell.angle_beta   90.00
_cell.angle_gamma   90.00
#
_symmetry.space_group_name_H-M   'P 1'
#
loop_
_entity.id
_entity.type
_entity.pdbx_description
1 polymer ?
#
loop_
_entity_poly.entity_id
_entity_poly.type
_entity_poly.pdbx_seq_one_letter_code
_entity_poly.pdbx_strand_id
1 'polypeptide(L)'
;EDQIKAAPGMVQLLRENEDEVDAFIVACHCDPNLDAMKEISQKPVVGIGEASMKIASMLGHSFSVISTAKHSIPNKEALIRKYHLQDVVASVRAPGDEMGAVSDEEKYLQAAQSALEGDRAEVIVLGCAGMAGLDKRLEEKLGAPVLDGVVCALIIAAGLIKYRVSTSKIRRYNPEY
;
A
#
# COMPACT_ATOMS: atom_id res chain seq x y z
N GLU A 1 1.95 12.97 -13.66
CA GLU A 1 2.39 12.52 -15.00
C GLU A 1 2.64 11.01 -15.02
N ASP A 2 3.45 10.49 -14.10
CA ASP A 2 3.80 9.05 -14.01
C ASP A 2 2.60 8.10 -13.99
N GLN A 3 1.58 8.39 -13.19
CA GLN A 3 0.35 7.59 -13.15
C GLN A 3 -0.33 7.49 -14.52
N ILE A 4 -0.38 8.59 -15.28
CA ILE A 4 -1.02 8.62 -16.61
C ILE A 4 -0.17 7.83 -17.60
N LYS A 5 1.16 8.00 -17.57
CA LYS A 5 2.10 7.28 -18.43
C LYS A 5 2.05 5.76 -18.21
N ALA A 6 1.82 5.31 -16.97
CA ALA A 6 1.69 3.90 -16.64
C ALA A 6 0.36 3.28 -17.10
N ALA A 7 -0.69 4.08 -17.29
CA ALA A 7 -2.04 3.57 -17.52
C ALA A 7 -2.17 2.66 -18.76
N PRO A 8 -1.64 3.00 -19.95
CA PRO A 8 -1.77 2.13 -21.12
C PRO A 8 -1.15 0.74 -20.91
N GLY A 9 0.04 0.68 -20.32
CA GLY A 9 0.72 -0.58 -20.02
C GLY A 9 -0.03 -1.41 -18.97
N MET A 10 -0.57 -0.77 -17.93
CA MET A 10 -1.40 -1.45 -16.93
C MET A 10 -2.67 -2.04 -17.55
N VAL A 11 -3.37 -1.28 -18.41
CA VAL A 11 -4.57 -1.76 -19.11
C VAL A 11 -4.25 -2.91 -20.04
N GLN A 12 -3.14 -2.82 -20.78
CA GLN A 12 -2.70 -3.87 -21.69
C GLN A 12 -2.44 -5.17 -20.93
N LEU A 13 -1.61 -5.12 -19.88
CA LEU A 13 -1.29 -6.29 -19.05
C LEU A 13 -2.54 -6.92 -18.43
N LEU A 14 -3.46 -6.09 -17.94
CA LEU A 14 -4.72 -6.58 -17.38
C LEU A 14 -5.52 -7.35 -18.45
N ARG A 15 -5.75 -6.75 -19.62
CA ARG A 15 -6.56 -7.37 -20.68
C ARG A 15 -5.93 -8.63 -21.26
N GLU A 16 -4.60 -8.65 -21.41
CA GLU A 16 -3.89 -9.79 -21.97
C GLU A 16 -3.87 -11.00 -21.03
N ASN A 17 -4.03 -10.80 -19.71
CA ASN A 17 -3.87 -11.86 -18.71
C ASN A 17 -5.18 -12.18 -17.95
N GLU A 18 -6.29 -11.48 -18.21
CA GLU A 18 -7.52 -11.59 -17.39
C GLU A 18 -8.10 -13.00 -17.31
N ASP A 19 -8.00 -13.77 -18.38
CA ASP A 19 -8.46 -15.16 -18.42
C ASP A 19 -7.49 -16.14 -17.75
N GLU A 20 -6.22 -15.77 -17.60
CA GLU A 20 -5.14 -16.61 -17.06
C GLU A 20 -4.94 -16.43 -15.55
N VAL A 21 -5.51 -15.38 -14.96
CA VAL A 21 -5.33 -15.04 -13.54
C VAL A 21 -6.64 -14.93 -12.77
N ASP A 22 -6.57 -15.14 -11.47
CA ASP A 22 -7.73 -15.04 -10.57
C ASP A 22 -7.91 -13.64 -9.97
N ALA A 23 -6.85 -12.83 -9.92
CA ALA A 23 -6.88 -11.46 -9.39
C ALA A 23 -5.65 -10.66 -9.87
N PHE A 24 -5.73 -9.34 -9.73
CA PHE A 24 -4.65 -8.41 -10.04
C PHE A 24 -4.18 -7.64 -8.80
N ILE A 25 -2.87 -7.39 -8.73
CA ILE A 25 -2.27 -6.55 -7.69
C ILE A 25 -1.58 -5.35 -8.33
N VAL A 26 -1.94 -4.14 -7.89
CA VAL A 26 -1.23 -2.91 -8.25
C VAL A 26 -0.05 -2.73 -7.29
N ALA A 27 1.13 -3.17 -7.73
CA ALA A 27 2.37 -3.21 -6.93
C ALA A 27 3.08 -1.84 -6.82
N CYS A 28 2.33 -0.80 -6.49
CA CYS A 28 2.87 0.51 -6.13
C CYS A 28 2.02 1.08 -5.00
N HIS A 29 2.65 1.51 -3.90
CA HIS A 29 1.93 1.99 -2.72
C HIS A 29 1.26 3.36 -2.95
N CYS A 30 1.39 3.95 -4.13
CA CYS A 30 0.57 5.09 -4.55
C CYS A 30 -0.73 4.64 -5.24
N ASP A 31 -0.96 3.33 -5.39
CA ASP A 31 -2.11 2.69 -6.04
C ASP A 31 -2.55 3.39 -7.35
N PRO A 32 -1.61 3.65 -8.28
CA PRO A 32 -1.92 4.37 -9.51
C PRO A 32 -3.00 3.65 -10.29
N ASN A 33 -3.97 4.40 -10.80
CA ASN A 33 -5.05 3.89 -11.66
C ASN A 33 -5.90 2.76 -11.06
N LEU A 34 -5.82 2.50 -9.75
CA LEU A 34 -6.51 1.36 -9.12
C LEU A 34 -8.02 1.38 -9.39
N ASP A 35 -8.67 2.54 -9.33
CA ASP A 35 -10.10 2.66 -9.62
C ASP A 35 -10.43 2.27 -11.06
N ALA A 36 -9.63 2.72 -12.03
CA ALA A 36 -9.81 2.37 -13.43
C ALA A 36 -9.58 0.86 -13.66
N MET A 37 -8.59 0.26 -13.00
CA MET A 37 -8.36 -1.19 -13.10
C MET A 37 -9.53 -1.98 -12.50
N LYS A 38 -10.07 -1.52 -11.35
CA LYS A 38 -11.28 -2.08 -10.72
C LYS A 38 -12.52 -1.95 -11.60
N GLU A 39 -12.61 -0.92 -12.43
CA GLU A 39 -13.68 -0.72 -13.40
C GLU A 39 -13.55 -1.65 -14.62
N ILE A 40 -12.33 -1.78 -15.17
CA ILE A 40 -12.06 -2.59 -16.36
C ILE A 40 -12.18 -4.09 -16.06
N SER A 41 -11.58 -4.59 -14.99
CA SER A 41 -11.53 -6.04 -14.73
C SER A 41 -12.79 -6.60 -14.08
N GLN A 42 -13.18 -7.82 -14.42
CA GLN A 42 -14.18 -8.60 -13.69
C GLN A 42 -13.58 -9.36 -12.49
N LYS A 43 -12.25 -9.49 -12.44
CA LYS A 43 -11.50 -10.11 -11.34
C LYS A 43 -11.24 -9.10 -10.22
N PRO A 44 -10.98 -9.55 -8.97
CA PRO A 44 -10.54 -8.66 -7.90
C PRO A 44 -9.26 -7.92 -8.27
N VAL A 45 -9.21 -6.60 -8.02
CA VAL A 45 -8.02 -5.78 -8.18
C VAL A 45 -7.68 -5.11 -6.85
N VAL A 46 -6.48 -5.36 -6.33
CA VAL A 46 -6.05 -4.92 -5.00
C VAL A 46 -4.82 -4.03 -5.11
N GLY A 47 -4.87 -2.84 -4.50
CA GLY A 47 -3.70 -1.97 -4.36
C GLY A 47 -2.89 -2.33 -3.13
N ILE A 48 -1.56 -2.31 -3.22
CA ILE A 48 -0.70 -2.61 -2.06
C ILE A 48 -0.80 -1.54 -0.98
N GLY A 49 -1.07 -0.27 -1.34
CA GLY A 49 -1.27 0.80 -0.38
C GLY A 49 -2.60 0.66 0.36
N GLU A 50 -3.68 0.44 -0.39
CA GLU A 50 -5.02 0.19 0.19
C GLU A 50 -5.00 -1.02 1.14
N ALA A 51 -4.41 -2.13 0.71
CA ALA A 51 -4.39 -3.37 1.49
C ALA A 51 -3.57 -3.21 2.79
N SER A 52 -2.35 -2.67 2.69
CA SER A 52 -1.47 -2.51 3.85
C SER A 52 -2.08 -1.61 4.92
N MET A 53 -2.61 -0.46 4.53
CA MET A 53 -3.17 0.52 5.47
C MET A 53 -4.48 0.01 6.10
N LYS A 54 -5.33 -0.70 5.34
CA LYS A 54 -6.55 -1.31 5.91
C LYS A 54 -6.22 -2.42 6.90
N ILE A 55 -5.25 -3.29 6.60
CA ILE A 55 -4.81 -4.31 7.56
C ILE A 55 -4.17 -3.66 8.79
N ALA A 56 -3.35 -2.62 8.62
CA ALA A 56 -2.73 -1.91 9.74
C ALA A 56 -3.78 -1.35 10.72
N SER A 57 -4.88 -0.79 10.20
CA SER A 57 -5.98 -0.27 11.03
C SER A 57 -6.70 -1.32 11.88
N MET A 58 -6.49 -2.62 11.60
CA MET A 58 -7.04 -3.72 12.39
C MET A 58 -6.08 -4.22 13.46
N LEU A 59 -4.79 -3.86 13.39
CA LEU A 59 -3.73 -4.45 14.22
C LEU A 59 -3.26 -3.53 15.36
N GLY A 60 -3.68 -2.28 15.38
CA GLY A 60 -3.39 -1.33 16.45
C GLY A 60 -4.38 -0.16 16.45
N HIS A 61 -4.36 0.64 17.51
CA HIS A 61 -5.14 1.87 17.59
C HIS A 61 -4.75 2.88 16.51
N SER A 62 -3.46 2.92 16.17
CA SER A 62 -2.95 3.77 15.10
C SER A 62 -1.76 3.14 14.36
N PHE A 63 -1.52 3.58 13.13
CA PHE A 63 -0.38 3.14 12.33
C PHE A 63 0.36 4.31 11.68
N SER A 64 1.62 4.09 11.29
CA SER A 64 2.37 5.05 10.48
C SER A 64 2.89 4.45 9.19
N VAL A 65 2.97 5.29 8.15
CA VAL A 65 3.52 4.89 6.85
C VAL A 65 4.95 5.42 6.72
N ILE A 66 5.90 4.54 6.38
CA ILE A 66 7.30 4.90 6.14
C ILE A 66 7.54 5.00 4.64
N SER A 67 7.64 6.23 4.14
CA SER A 67 7.91 6.53 2.74
C SER A 67 9.40 6.58 2.43
N THR A 68 9.76 6.44 1.16
CA THR A 68 11.16 6.50 0.71
C THR A 68 11.77 7.89 0.81
N ALA A 69 10.96 8.95 0.62
CA ALA A 69 11.43 10.32 0.61
C ALA A 69 10.32 11.32 0.96
N LYS A 70 10.70 12.47 1.52
CA LYS A 70 9.76 13.52 1.99
C LYS A 70 8.82 14.03 0.89
N HIS A 71 9.30 14.15 -0.35
CA HIS A 71 8.49 14.62 -1.48
C HIS A 71 7.24 13.76 -1.74
N SER A 72 7.27 12.49 -1.33
CA SER A 72 6.18 11.53 -1.55
C SER A 72 5.15 11.49 -0.41
N ILE A 73 5.42 12.17 0.71
CA ILE A 73 4.52 12.22 1.87
C ILE A 73 3.12 12.72 1.51
N PRO A 74 2.96 13.86 0.77
CA PRO A 74 1.63 14.35 0.42
C PRO A 74 0.80 13.34 -0.39
N ASN A 75 1.44 12.50 -1.21
CA ASN A 75 0.76 11.45 -1.96
C ASN A 75 0.20 10.37 -1.02
N LYS A 76 0.93 10.01 0.04
CA LYS A 76 0.45 9.06 1.05
C LYS A 76 -0.73 9.62 1.83
N GLU A 77 -0.66 10.88 2.25
CA GLU A 77 -1.76 11.55 2.94
C GLU A 77 -3.03 11.63 2.08
N ALA A 78 -2.88 11.91 0.78
CA ALA A 78 -3.99 11.89 -0.16
C ALA A 78 -4.64 10.49 -0.24
N LEU A 79 -3.83 9.41 -0.26
CA LEU A 79 -4.36 8.05 -0.23
C LEU A 79 -5.03 7.69 1.10
N ILE A 80 -4.46 8.10 2.23
CA ILE A 80 -5.07 7.89 3.55
C ILE A 80 -6.48 8.49 3.58
N ARG A 81 -6.64 9.72 3.07
CA ARG A 81 -7.95 10.37 2.93
C ARG A 81 -8.87 9.61 1.97
N LYS A 82 -8.34 9.19 0.81
CA LYS A 82 -9.08 8.38 -0.18
C LYS A 82 -9.62 7.08 0.42
N TYR A 83 -8.88 6.47 1.33
CA TYR A 83 -9.24 5.20 1.96
C TYR A 83 -9.95 5.35 3.31
N HIS A 84 -10.23 6.58 3.73
CA HIS A 84 -10.95 6.92 4.95
C HIS A 84 -10.23 6.46 6.23
N LEU A 85 -8.91 6.65 6.28
CA LEU A 85 -8.05 6.22 7.38
C LEU A 85 -7.42 7.40 8.15
N GLN A 86 -7.87 8.63 7.89
CA GLN A 86 -7.28 9.83 8.50
C GLN A 86 -7.32 9.85 10.04
N ASP A 87 -8.30 9.17 10.64
CA ASP A 87 -8.49 9.17 12.09
C ASP A 87 -7.69 8.07 12.81
N VAL A 88 -7.04 7.17 12.05
CA VAL A 88 -6.27 6.02 12.57
C VAL A 88 -4.82 6.03 12.08
N VAL A 89 -4.41 7.04 11.31
CA VAL A 89 -3.00 7.26 10.99
C VAL A 89 -2.36 8.14 12.06
N ALA A 90 -1.23 7.70 12.63
CA ALA A 90 -0.43 8.50 13.54
C ALA A 90 0.45 9.50 12.77
N SER A 91 1.14 9.02 11.72
CA SER A 91 1.97 9.86 10.87
C SER A 91 2.32 9.22 9.51
N VAL A 92 2.85 10.05 8.62
CA VAL A 92 3.62 9.59 7.46
C VAL A 92 5.04 10.14 7.62
N ARG A 93 6.03 9.25 7.72
CA ARG A 93 7.44 9.63 7.86
C ARG A 93 8.24 9.25 6.64
N ALA A 94 9.36 9.94 6.45
CA ALA A 94 10.41 9.53 5.53
C ALA A 94 11.76 9.73 6.24
N PRO A 95 12.83 9.04 5.81
CA PRO A 95 14.18 9.32 6.28
C PRO A 95 14.55 10.79 6.23
N GLY A 96 15.36 11.25 7.19
CA GLY A 96 15.90 12.61 7.19
C GLY A 96 16.96 12.78 6.11
N ASP A 97 16.99 13.94 5.45
CA ASP A 97 17.97 14.25 4.38
C ASP A 97 19.42 14.31 4.92
N GLU A 98 19.57 14.51 6.23
CA GLU A 98 20.85 14.61 6.94
C GLU A 98 21.40 13.24 7.38
N MET A 99 20.64 12.16 7.16
CA MET A 99 21.16 10.81 7.38
C MET A 99 22.31 10.59 6.41
N GLY A 100 23.53 10.51 6.94
CA GLY A 100 24.75 10.29 6.15
C GLY A 100 24.73 8.98 5.35
N ALA A 101 25.92 8.48 5.00
CA ALA A 101 26.04 7.26 4.21
C ALA A 101 25.74 5.98 5.01
N VAL A 102 24.50 5.81 5.48
CA VAL A 102 23.96 4.58 6.06
C VAL A 102 23.09 3.84 5.05
N SER A 103 22.87 2.55 5.28
CA SER A 103 21.99 1.73 4.43
C SER A 103 20.55 2.24 4.45
N ASP A 104 19.80 2.01 3.38
CA ASP A 104 18.40 2.42 3.32
C ASP A 104 17.53 1.69 4.36
N GLU A 105 17.87 0.43 4.69
CA GLU A 105 17.21 -0.28 5.79
C GLU A 105 17.35 0.46 7.13
N GLU A 106 18.56 0.92 7.44
CA GLU A 106 18.83 1.69 8.66
C GLU A 106 18.05 3.03 8.66
N LYS A 107 17.93 3.66 7.50
CA LYS A 107 17.10 4.86 7.32
C LYS A 107 15.63 4.61 7.63
N TYR A 108 15.08 3.52 7.10
CA TYR A 108 13.68 3.17 7.33
C TYR A 108 13.44 2.73 8.77
N LEU A 109 14.39 2.02 9.38
CA LEU A 109 14.34 1.63 10.79
C LEU A 109 14.25 2.86 11.70
N GLN A 110 15.12 3.85 11.52
CA GLN A 110 15.11 5.07 12.35
C GLN A 110 13.83 5.89 12.16
N ALA A 111 13.34 5.99 10.92
CA ALA A 111 12.06 6.65 10.64
C ALA A 111 10.88 5.91 11.31
N ALA A 112 10.88 4.57 11.29
CA ALA A 112 9.88 3.74 11.93
C ALA A 112 9.93 3.86 13.46
N GLN A 113 11.12 3.81 14.06
CA GLN A 113 11.31 3.99 15.50
C GLN A 113 10.80 5.35 15.96
N SER A 114 11.09 6.41 15.20
CA SER A 114 10.58 7.75 15.49
C SER A 114 9.04 7.83 15.43
N ALA A 115 8.40 7.03 14.55
CA ALA A 115 6.94 6.96 14.49
C ALA A 115 6.35 6.25 15.72
N LEU A 116 6.96 5.16 16.17
CA LEU A 116 6.53 4.41 17.35
C LEU A 116 6.66 5.27 18.62
N GLU A 117 7.83 5.89 18.83
CA GLU A 117 8.14 6.63 20.06
C GLU A 117 7.51 8.03 20.08
N GLY A 118 7.56 8.75 18.94
CA GLY A 118 7.18 10.16 18.86
C GLY A 118 5.74 10.41 18.45
N ASP A 119 5.16 9.57 17.59
CA ASP A 119 3.81 9.78 17.04
C ASP A 119 2.76 8.86 17.65
N ARG A 120 3.20 7.88 18.45
CA ARG A 120 2.38 6.85 19.10
C ARG A 120 1.79 5.83 18.10
N ALA A 121 2.49 5.57 16.99
CA ALA A 121 2.14 4.48 16.11
C ALA A 121 2.28 3.13 16.83
N GLU A 122 1.36 2.20 16.58
CA GLU A 122 1.45 0.82 17.09
C GLU A 122 1.80 -0.19 15.99
N VAL A 123 1.61 0.21 14.73
CA VAL A 123 1.87 -0.60 13.53
C VAL A 123 2.60 0.24 12.49
N ILE A 124 3.56 -0.36 11.80
CA ILE A 124 4.32 0.29 10.72
C ILE A 124 3.93 -0.29 9.37
N VAL A 125 3.69 0.60 8.39
CA VAL A 125 3.41 0.24 6.99
C VAL A 125 4.57 0.67 6.11
N LEU A 126 5.14 -0.27 5.36
CA LEU A 126 6.19 0.03 4.39
C LEU A 126 5.60 0.71 3.14
N GLY A 127 5.95 1.98 2.94
CA GLY A 127 5.33 2.89 1.98
C GLY A 127 5.78 2.74 0.52
N CYS A 128 6.53 1.70 0.16
CA CYS A 128 7.05 1.48 -1.19
C CYS A 128 7.21 -0.01 -1.50
N ALA A 129 6.89 -0.41 -2.73
CA ALA A 129 7.09 -1.79 -3.19
C ALA A 129 8.58 -2.21 -3.19
N GLY A 130 9.50 -1.25 -3.35
CA GLY A 130 10.93 -1.51 -3.25
C GLY A 130 11.42 -1.85 -1.83
N MET A 131 10.56 -1.75 -0.82
CA MET A 131 10.84 -2.17 0.56
C MET A 131 10.35 -3.60 0.85
N ALA A 132 9.80 -4.31 -0.16
CA ALA A 132 9.25 -5.64 0.04
C ALA A 132 10.30 -6.60 0.63
N GLY A 133 9.87 -7.41 1.60
CA GLY A 133 10.73 -8.32 2.37
C GLY A 133 11.60 -7.69 3.46
N LEU A 134 11.52 -6.38 3.69
CA LEU A 134 12.16 -5.74 4.87
C LEU A 134 11.33 -5.86 6.14
N ASP A 135 10.05 -6.19 6.02
CA ASP A 135 9.07 -6.21 7.10
C ASP A 135 9.54 -7.03 8.31
N LYS A 136 9.92 -8.30 8.10
CA LYS A 136 10.30 -9.19 9.23
C LYS A 136 11.56 -8.75 9.96
N ARG A 137 12.51 -8.17 9.23
CA ARG A 137 13.77 -7.68 9.81
C ARG A 137 13.56 -6.41 10.62
N LEU A 138 12.68 -5.52 10.15
CA LEU A 138 12.32 -4.32 10.90
C LEU A 138 11.41 -4.66 12.08
N GLU A 139 10.48 -5.61 11.92
CA GLU A 139 9.59 -6.10 12.98
C GLU A 139 10.39 -6.66 14.17
N GLU A 140 11.41 -7.49 13.90
CA GLU A 140 12.30 -8.02 14.94
C GLU A 140 13.04 -6.93 15.71
N LYS A 141 13.54 -5.90 15.01
CA LYS A 141 14.28 -4.79 15.63
C LYS A 141 13.40 -3.81 16.39
N LEU A 142 12.17 -3.57 15.90
CA LEU A 142 11.25 -2.58 16.46
C LEU A 142 10.36 -3.16 17.57
N GLY A 143 10.14 -4.47 17.59
CA GLY A 143 9.22 -5.11 18.53
C GLY A 143 7.74 -4.75 18.30
N ALA A 144 7.39 -4.30 17.09
CA ALA A 144 6.05 -3.91 16.68
C ALA A 144 5.74 -4.44 15.26
N PRO A 145 4.46 -4.72 14.91
CA PRO A 145 4.11 -5.21 13.59
C PRO A 145 4.57 -4.28 12.47
N VAL A 146 5.27 -4.83 11.48
CA VAL A 146 5.66 -4.13 10.25
C VAL A 146 5.02 -4.83 9.07
N LEU A 147 4.35 -4.08 8.21
CA LEU A 147 3.57 -4.61 7.10
C LEU A 147 4.22 -4.31 5.75
N ASP A 148 4.52 -5.38 5.00
CA ASP A 148 4.80 -5.33 3.57
C ASP A 148 3.48 -5.27 2.79
N GLY A 149 3.30 -4.21 1.99
CA GLY A 149 2.09 -4.03 1.19
C GLY A 149 1.88 -5.09 0.11
N VAL A 150 2.94 -5.67 -0.45
CA VAL A 150 2.83 -6.74 -1.45
C VAL A 150 2.24 -8.00 -0.80
N VAL A 151 2.75 -8.39 0.37
CA VAL A 151 2.22 -9.51 1.15
C VAL A 151 0.77 -9.25 1.58
N CYS A 152 0.48 -8.05 2.06
CA CYS A 152 -0.87 -7.64 2.44
C CYS A 152 -1.86 -7.77 1.27
N ALA A 153 -1.50 -7.26 0.09
CA ALA A 153 -2.35 -7.36 -1.09
C ALA A 153 -2.58 -8.81 -1.53
N LEU A 154 -1.55 -9.66 -1.45
CA LEU A 154 -1.67 -11.09 -1.75
C LEU A 154 -2.66 -11.79 -0.81
N ILE A 155 -2.59 -11.50 0.50
CA ILE A 155 -3.53 -12.04 1.49
C ILE A 155 -4.97 -11.63 1.17
N ILE A 156 -5.19 -10.35 0.88
CA ILE A 156 -6.52 -9.84 0.52
C ILE A 156 -7.01 -10.46 -0.78
N ALA A 157 -6.20 -10.47 -1.84
CA ALA A 157 -6.58 -11.05 -3.13
C ALA A 157 -6.95 -12.53 -2.99
N ALA A 158 -6.11 -13.33 -2.33
CA ALA A 158 -6.39 -14.74 -2.07
C ALA A 158 -7.64 -14.93 -1.20
N GLY A 159 -7.86 -14.07 -0.21
CA GLY A 159 -9.06 -14.09 0.64
C GLY A 159 -10.34 -13.82 -0.16
N LEU A 160 -10.33 -12.82 -1.04
CA LEU A 160 -11.47 -12.49 -1.91
C LEU A 160 -11.79 -13.64 -2.87
N ILE A 161 -10.77 -14.26 -3.48
CA ILE A 161 -10.93 -15.43 -4.35
C ILE A 161 -11.55 -16.59 -3.57
N LYS A 162 -10.99 -16.93 -2.40
CA LYS A 162 -11.51 -18.01 -1.53
C LYS A 162 -12.96 -17.75 -1.11
N TYR A 163 -13.30 -16.49 -0.83
CA TYR A 163 -14.65 -16.08 -0.46
C TYR A 163 -15.60 -15.94 -1.67
N ARG A 164 -15.08 -16.01 -2.90
CA ARG A 164 -15.82 -15.87 -4.17
C ARG A 164 -16.54 -14.53 -4.30
N VAL A 165 -15.86 -13.46 -3.90
CA VAL A 165 -16.34 -12.08 -4.06
C VAL A 165 -15.36 -11.27 -4.89
N SER A 166 -15.89 -10.28 -5.63
CA SER A 166 -15.11 -9.40 -6.50
C SER A 166 -15.62 -7.95 -6.40
N THR A 167 -14.98 -7.05 -7.13
CA THR A 167 -15.39 -5.64 -7.24
C THR A 167 -16.84 -5.53 -7.71
N SER A 168 -17.66 -4.78 -6.98
CA SER A 168 -19.06 -4.56 -7.35
C SER A 168 -19.19 -3.73 -8.63
N LYS A 169 -19.93 -4.26 -9.61
CA LYS A 169 -20.26 -3.61 -10.89
C LYS A 169 -21.64 -2.94 -10.92
N ILE A 170 -22.24 -2.70 -9.74
CA ILE A 170 -23.60 -2.13 -9.67
C ILE A 170 -23.59 -0.62 -9.98
N ARG A 171 -22.55 0.11 -9.54
CA ARG A 171 -22.45 1.58 -9.69
C ARG A 171 -21.06 2.00 -10.14
N ARG A 172 -20.25 2.59 -9.25
CA ARG A 172 -18.97 3.27 -9.52
C ARG A 172 -18.02 2.55 -10.48
N TYR A 173 -17.98 1.21 -10.43
CA TYR A 173 -17.04 0.42 -11.23
C TYR A 173 -17.72 -0.35 -12.37
N ASN A 174 -18.93 0.04 -12.75
CA ASN A 174 -19.60 -0.51 -13.94
C ASN A 174 -19.00 0.13 -15.20
N PRO A 175 -18.44 -0.65 -16.15
CA PRO A 175 -17.81 -0.13 -17.37
C PRO A 175 -18.81 0.27 -18.48
N GLU A 176 -20.11 0.00 -18.32
CA GLU A 176 -21.13 0.24 -19.36
C GLU A 176 -21.85 1.59 -19.23
N TYR A 177 -21.50 2.40 -18.22
CA TYR A 177 -22.03 3.76 -18.01
C TYR A 177 -20.96 4.82 -18.32
#